data_AF-A0A958CJ37-F1
#
_entry.id   AF-A0A958CJ37-F1
#
_cell.length_a   1.000
_cell.length_b   1.000
_cell.length_c   1.000
_cell.angle_alpha   90.00
_cell.angle_beta   90.00
_cell.angle_gamma   90.00
#
_symmetry.space_group_name_H-M   'P 1'
#
loop_
_entity.id
_entity.type
_entity.pdbx_description
1 polymer ?
#
loop_
_entity_poly.entity_id
_entity_poly.type
_entity_poly.pdbx_seq_one_letter_code
_entity_poly.pdbx_strand_id
1 'polypeptide(L)'
;MQQQIAAWEAAADPRAVFLDCYRCMTENVLAAIDGGEFNDAAWVSDLLGRFAEYYFTALDEYDADAGATPAVWRLAHDQALHHHTAVLQKMLLGINAHINYDLVFALSDLLAPEWEQLTPTLREARFADHCHVNAIIGRTIDTVQDDVIDRYSPLMVLVDKLLGPLDELIASRLIADWRD
;
A
#
# COMPACT_ATOMS: atom_id res chain seq x y z
N MET A 1 10.37 -4.61 -7.16
CA MET A 1 10.41 -4.18 -5.74
C MET A 1 11.67 -4.64 -5.00
N GLN A 2 11.93 -5.94 -4.84
CA GLN A 2 13.07 -6.44 -4.02
C GLN A 2 14.43 -5.83 -4.37
N GLN A 3 14.80 -5.73 -5.64
CA GLN A 3 16.07 -5.12 -6.06
C GLN A 3 16.17 -3.64 -5.65
N GLN A 4 15.08 -2.88 -5.75
CA GLN A 4 15.03 -1.47 -5.36
C GLN A 4 15.14 -1.33 -3.84
N ILE A 5 14.44 -2.19 -3.09
CA ILE A 5 14.52 -2.23 -1.62
C ILE A 5 15.96 -2.49 -1.19
N ALA A 6 16.63 -3.51 -1.75
CA ALA A 6 18.01 -3.82 -1.41
C ALA A 6 18.98 -2.66 -1.73
N ALA A 7 18.76 -1.96 -2.85
CA ALA A 7 19.56 -0.79 -3.21
C ALA A 7 19.36 0.37 -2.22
N TRP A 8 18.11 0.63 -1.81
CA TRP A 8 17.79 1.65 -0.82
C TRP A 8 18.26 1.29 0.59
N GLU A 9 18.14 0.04 1.02
CA GLU A 9 18.70 -0.45 2.29
C GLU A 9 20.22 -0.25 2.34
N ALA A 10 20.93 -0.60 1.26
CA ALA A 10 22.38 -0.40 1.16
C ALA A 10 22.79 1.08 1.21
N ALA A 11 21.92 1.98 0.75
CA ALA A 11 22.11 3.42 0.82
C ALA A 11 21.55 4.06 2.12
N ALA A 12 20.97 3.27 3.03
CA ALA A 12 20.22 3.74 4.19
C ALA A 12 19.09 4.74 3.82
N ASP A 13 18.47 4.55 2.66
CA ASP A 13 17.37 5.36 2.19
C ASP A 13 16.07 4.95 2.91
N PRO A 14 15.45 5.85 3.71
CA PRO A 14 14.27 5.55 4.52
C PRO A 14 13.01 5.26 3.68
N ARG A 15 13.01 5.52 2.37
CA ARG A 15 11.92 5.14 1.46
C ARG A 15 11.77 3.62 1.32
N ALA A 16 12.82 2.85 1.66
CA ALA A 16 12.77 1.39 1.73
C ALA A 16 11.66 0.86 2.64
N VAL A 17 11.38 1.54 3.76
CA VAL A 17 10.38 1.10 4.75
C VAL A 17 8.99 0.95 4.11
N PHE A 18 8.53 1.97 3.40
CA PHE A 18 7.22 1.94 2.77
C PHE A 18 7.18 0.95 1.60
N LEU A 19 8.20 0.94 0.74
CA LEU A 19 8.25 0.04 -0.41
C LEU A 19 8.25 -1.44 0.00
N ASP A 20 8.87 -1.76 1.13
CA ASP A 20 8.92 -3.13 1.63
C ASP A 20 7.61 -3.57 2.29
N CYS A 21 6.95 -2.67 3.02
CA CYS A 21 5.57 -2.87 3.48
C CYS A 21 4.63 -3.12 2.30
N TYR A 22 4.71 -2.27 1.27
CA TYR A 22 3.91 -2.40 0.05
C TYR A 22 4.17 -3.72 -0.69
N ARG A 23 5.44 -4.12 -0.82
CA ARG A 23 5.83 -5.41 -1.39
C ARG A 23 5.18 -6.56 -0.64
N CYS A 24 5.29 -6.59 0.69
CA CYS A 24 4.73 -7.65 1.52
C CYS A 24 3.22 -7.77 1.34
N MET A 25 2.48 -6.66 1.36
CA MET A 25 1.04 -6.64 1.12
C MET A 25 0.69 -7.16 -0.28
N THR A 26 1.44 -6.75 -1.31
CA THR A 26 1.21 -7.18 -2.69
C THR A 26 1.46 -8.67 -2.87
N GLU A 27 2.53 -9.21 -2.27
CA GLU A 27 2.84 -10.65 -2.32
C GLU A 27 1.74 -11.51 -1.70
N ASN A 28 1.13 -11.06 -0.60
CA ASN A 28 0.01 -11.77 0.02
C ASN A 28 -1.25 -11.78 -0.86
N VAL A 29 -1.53 -10.68 -1.55
CA VAL A 29 -2.67 -10.64 -2.50
C VAL A 29 -2.38 -11.49 -3.73
N LEU A 30 -1.15 -11.48 -4.25
CA LEU A 30 -0.74 -12.37 -5.35
C LEU A 30 -0.87 -13.85 -4.96
N ALA A 31 -0.49 -14.22 -3.73
CA ALA A 31 -0.66 -15.58 -3.23
C ALA A 31 -2.15 -15.98 -3.15
N ALA A 32 -3.04 -15.06 -2.77
CA ALA A 32 -4.49 -15.30 -2.77
C ALA A 32 -5.08 -15.42 -4.19
N ILE A 33 -4.53 -14.68 -5.17
CA ILE A 33 -4.85 -14.85 -6.60
C ILE A 33 -4.47 -16.27 -7.05
N ASP A 34 -3.23 -16.69 -6.78
CA ASP A 34 -2.75 -18.04 -7.12
C ASP A 34 -3.53 -19.15 -6.38
N GLY A 35 -4.03 -18.83 -5.18
CA GLY A 35 -4.89 -19.70 -4.36
C GLY A 35 -6.35 -19.80 -4.85
N GLY A 36 -6.75 -18.99 -5.84
CA GLY A 36 -8.11 -19.00 -6.38
C GLY A 36 -9.16 -18.41 -5.43
N GLU A 37 -8.77 -17.45 -4.59
CA GLU A 37 -9.68 -16.85 -3.58
C GLU A 37 -10.64 -15.80 -4.16
N PHE A 38 -10.43 -15.36 -5.41
CA PHE A 38 -11.18 -14.27 -6.04
C PHE A 38 -12.17 -14.76 -7.11
N ASN A 39 -13.29 -14.05 -7.25
CA ASN A 39 -14.29 -14.31 -8.28
C ASN A 39 -13.80 -13.91 -9.68
N ASP A 40 -13.12 -12.76 -9.76
CA ASP A 40 -12.50 -12.21 -10.98
C ASP A 40 -11.01 -11.92 -10.71
N ALA A 41 -10.22 -12.99 -10.59
CA ALA A 41 -8.78 -12.92 -10.33
C ALA A 41 -8.00 -12.09 -11.38
N ALA A 42 -8.47 -12.08 -12.63
CA ALA A 42 -7.86 -11.28 -13.69
C ALA A 42 -8.03 -9.78 -13.40
N TRP A 43 -9.25 -9.35 -13.06
CA TRP A 43 -9.52 -7.97 -12.69
C TRP A 43 -8.73 -7.53 -11.45
N VAL A 44 -8.59 -8.40 -10.43
CA VAL A 44 -7.77 -8.09 -9.24
C VAL A 44 -6.30 -7.94 -9.62
N SER A 45 -5.77 -8.81 -10.49
CA SER A 45 -4.39 -8.70 -10.98
C SER A 45 -4.16 -7.39 -11.76
N ASP A 46 -5.11 -6.99 -12.61
CA ASP A 46 -5.05 -5.72 -13.35
C ASP A 46 -5.10 -4.52 -12.39
N LEU A 47 -5.92 -4.60 -11.34
CA LEU A 47 -5.98 -3.58 -10.28
C LEU A 47 -4.64 -3.44 -9.57
N LEU A 48 -4.01 -4.55 -9.18
CA LEU A 48 -2.68 -4.54 -8.55
C LEU A 48 -1.63 -3.92 -9.47
N GLY A 49 -1.65 -4.27 -10.76
CA GLY A 49 -0.74 -3.69 -11.76
C GLY A 49 -0.93 -2.18 -11.91
N ARG A 50 -2.16 -1.74 -12.14
CA ARG A 50 -2.50 -0.30 -12.29
C ARG A 50 -2.16 0.48 -11.02
N PHE A 51 -2.42 -0.10 -9.85
CA PHE A 51 -2.10 0.51 -8.56
C PHE A 51 -0.59 0.67 -8.37
N ALA A 52 0.20 -0.35 -8.72
CA ALA A 52 1.66 -0.28 -8.71
C ALA A 52 2.21 0.80 -9.66
N GLU A 53 1.64 0.91 -10.87
CA GLU A 53 2.04 1.93 -11.84
C GLU A 53 1.91 3.35 -11.28
N TYR A 54 0.84 3.66 -10.53
CA TYR A 54 0.70 4.98 -9.88
C TYR A 54 1.83 5.28 -8.90
N TYR A 55 2.18 4.32 -8.03
CA TYR A 55 3.28 4.48 -7.09
C TYR A 55 4.62 4.71 -7.79
N PHE A 56 4.97 3.86 -8.76
CA PHE A 56 6.25 3.96 -9.44
C PHE A 56 6.34 5.19 -10.34
N THR A 57 5.24 5.60 -10.97
CA THR A 57 5.18 6.86 -11.73
C THR A 57 5.44 8.05 -10.80
N ALA A 58 4.77 8.11 -9.65
CA ALA A 58 4.97 9.20 -8.69
C ALA A 58 6.40 9.21 -8.12
N LEU A 59 7.00 8.05 -7.91
CA LEU A 59 8.40 7.92 -7.48
C LEU A 59 9.37 8.43 -8.55
N ASP A 60 9.21 7.97 -9.80
CA ASP A 60 10.05 8.39 -10.93
C ASP A 60 9.93 9.90 -11.18
N GLU A 61 8.71 10.44 -11.10
CA GLU A 61 8.45 11.88 -11.16
C GLU A 61 9.16 12.62 -10.03
N TYR A 62 9.12 12.10 -8.80
CA TYR A 62 9.78 12.72 -7.65
C TYR A 62 11.29 12.77 -7.79
N ASP A 63 11.90 11.67 -8.23
CA ASP A 63 13.34 11.57 -8.43
C ASP A 63 13.82 12.44 -9.62
N ALA A 64 12.96 12.67 -10.62
CA ALA A 64 13.27 13.53 -11.77
C ALA A 64 13.03 15.03 -11.49
N ASP A 65 11.86 15.37 -10.95
CA ASP A 65 11.43 16.72 -10.56
C ASP A 65 10.30 16.64 -9.52
N ALA A 66 10.66 16.73 -8.24
CA ALA A 66 9.71 16.74 -7.12
C ALA A 66 8.59 17.80 -7.26
N GLY A 67 8.79 18.88 -8.03
CA GLY A 67 7.76 19.88 -8.32
C GLY A 67 6.62 19.33 -9.18
N ALA A 68 6.90 18.36 -10.06
CA ALA A 68 5.94 17.73 -10.95
C ALA A 68 5.13 16.61 -10.28
N THR A 69 5.66 16.00 -9.22
CA THR A 69 4.98 14.94 -8.46
C THR A 69 3.66 15.40 -7.83
N PRO A 70 2.63 14.53 -7.78
CA PRO A 70 1.43 14.77 -6.99
C PRO A 70 1.77 15.23 -5.57
N ALA A 71 1.08 16.26 -5.09
CA ALA A 71 1.42 16.93 -3.84
C ALA A 71 1.44 15.98 -2.62
N VAL A 72 0.56 14.97 -2.62
CA VAL A 72 0.52 13.94 -1.55
C VAL A 72 1.76 13.04 -1.58
N TRP A 73 2.23 12.65 -2.76
CA TRP A 73 3.43 11.85 -2.95
C TRP A 73 4.70 12.64 -2.66
N ARG A 74 4.77 13.90 -3.10
CA ARG A 74 5.86 14.82 -2.72
C ARG A 74 5.96 14.92 -1.20
N LEU A 75 4.84 15.15 -0.50
CA LEU A 75 4.84 15.22 0.97
C LEU A 75 5.35 13.91 1.59
N ALA A 76 4.87 12.76 1.11
CA ALA A 76 5.31 11.46 1.61
C ALA A 76 6.82 11.24 1.42
N HIS A 77 7.36 11.54 0.25
CA HIS A 77 8.79 11.38 -0.03
C HIS A 77 9.66 12.42 0.71
N ASP A 78 9.26 13.68 0.77
CA ASP A 78 9.95 14.73 1.54
C ASP A 78 10.07 14.33 3.01
N GLN A 79 8.97 13.84 3.60
CA GLN A 79 8.94 13.38 4.99
C GLN A 79 9.69 12.07 5.19
N ALA A 80 9.70 11.17 4.20
CA ALA A 80 10.52 9.97 4.25
C ALA A 80 12.01 10.33 4.37
N LEU A 81 12.48 11.27 3.55
CA LEU A 81 13.87 11.73 3.54
C LEU A 81 14.24 12.63 4.73
N HIS A 82 13.26 13.13 5.48
CA HIS A 82 13.50 13.94 6.66
C HIS A 82 13.94 13.09 7.87
N HIS A 83 15.06 13.46 8.50
CA HIS A 83 15.67 12.66 9.59
C HIS A 83 14.86 12.67 10.89
N HIS A 84 14.03 13.69 11.13
CA HIS A 84 13.26 13.84 12.38
C HIS A 84 11.87 13.21 12.33
N THR A 85 11.42 12.76 11.15
CA THR A 85 10.12 12.13 11.00
C THR A 85 10.20 10.69 11.51
N ALA A 86 9.25 10.28 12.35
CA ALA A 86 9.23 8.93 12.91
C ALA A 86 8.96 7.89 11.81
N VAL A 87 9.50 6.67 11.96
CA VAL A 87 9.32 5.57 11.00
C VAL A 87 7.82 5.30 10.73
N LEU A 88 7.01 5.27 11.78
CA LEU A 88 5.56 5.09 11.66
C LEU A 88 4.89 6.23 10.88
N GLN A 89 5.31 7.48 11.08
CA GLN A 89 4.78 8.62 10.33
C GLN A 89 5.14 8.52 8.83
N LYS A 90 6.36 8.11 8.50
CA LYS A 90 6.80 7.88 7.11
C LYS A 90 5.94 6.80 6.44
N MET A 91 5.70 5.70 7.15
CA MET A 91 4.84 4.62 6.67
C MET A 91 3.40 5.09 6.46
N LEU A 92 2.81 5.77 7.43
CA LEU A 92 1.43 6.28 7.34
C LEU A 92 1.24 7.29 6.21
N LEU A 93 2.23 8.14 5.93
CA LEU A 93 2.17 9.07 4.79
C LEU A 93 2.21 8.34 3.44
N GLY A 94 3.03 7.31 3.32
CA GLY A 94 3.04 6.44 2.13
C GLY A 94 1.72 5.70 1.95
N ILE A 95 1.16 5.15 3.04
CA ILE A 95 -0.16 4.49 3.03
C ILE A 95 -1.26 5.48 2.63
N ASN A 96 -1.23 6.70 3.15
CA ASN A 96 -2.19 7.73 2.79
C ASN A 96 -2.10 8.09 1.30
N ALA A 97 -0.90 8.31 0.77
CA ALA A 97 -0.70 8.59 -0.65
C ALA A 97 -1.16 7.42 -1.52
N HIS A 98 -0.74 6.20 -1.18
CA HIS A 98 -1.06 5.04 -2.01
C HIS A 98 -2.54 4.67 -1.92
N ILE A 99 -3.09 4.45 -0.73
CA ILE A 99 -4.46 3.95 -0.58
C ILE A 99 -5.50 5.05 -0.89
N ASN A 100 -5.37 6.26 -0.33
CA ASN A 100 -6.44 7.26 -0.52
C ASN A 100 -6.37 7.99 -1.84
N TYR A 101 -5.16 8.20 -2.36
CA TYR A 101 -5.01 8.97 -3.59
C TYR A 101 -4.97 8.04 -4.80
N ASP A 102 -3.99 7.13 -4.89
CA ASP A 102 -3.81 6.31 -6.10
C ASP A 102 -4.98 5.35 -6.35
N LEU A 103 -5.55 4.74 -5.31
CA LEU A 103 -6.49 3.64 -5.47
C LEU A 103 -7.80 4.07 -6.12
N VAL A 104 -8.21 5.33 -5.93
CA VAL A 104 -9.40 5.90 -6.58
C VAL A 104 -9.17 6.02 -8.08
N PHE A 105 -7.98 6.47 -8.49
CA PHE A 105 -7.63 6.56 -9.90
C PHE A 105 -7.46 5.17 -10.53
N ALA A 106 -6.80 4.23 -9.85
CA ALA A 106 -6.65 2.87 -10.33
C ALA A 106 -8.01 2.17 -10.55
N LEU A 107 -8.96 2.33 -9.62
CA LEU A 107 -10.32 1.83 -9.81
C LEU A 107 -11.03 2.53 -10.96
N SER A 108 -10.92 3.85 -11.06
CA SER A 108 -11.56 4.62 -12.13
C SER A 108 -11.04 4.20 -13.51
N ASP A 109 -9.74 4.04 -13.67
CA ASP A 109 -9.10 3.64 -14.93
C ASP A 109 -9.56 2.25 -15.40
N LEU A 110 -9.79 1.32 -14.48
CA LEU A 110 -10.24 -0.03 -14.82
C LEU A 110 -11.75 -0.12 -14.98
N LEU A 111 -12.53 0.51 -14.11
CA LEU A 111 -13.98 0.37 -14.12
C LEU A 111 -14.65 1.30 -15.13
N ALA A 112 -14.21 2.55 -15.28
CA ALA A 112 -14.91 3.53 -16.12
C ALA A 112 -15.08 3.10 -17.59
N PRO A 113 -14.09 2.48 -18.26
CA PRO A 113 -14.24 2.06 -19.66
C PRO A 113 -15.30 0.99 -19.88
N GLU A 114 -15.56 0.13 -18.88
CA GLU A 114 -16.44 -1.03 -19.02
C GLU A 114 -17.71 -0.99 -18.14
N TRP A 115 -17.81 -0.01 -17.24
CA TRP A 115 -18.83 0.05 -16.19
C TRP A 115 -20.25 -0.14 -16.72
N GLU A 116 -20.59 0.54 -17.81
CA GLU A 116 -21.92 0.48 -18.42
C GLU A 116 -22.28 -0.92 -18.94
N GLN A 117 -21.29 -1.73 -19.31
CA GLN A 117 -21.51 -3.08 -19.84
C GLN A 117 -21.47 -4.18 -18.77
N LEU A 118 -20.95 -3.87 -17.56
CA LEU A 118 -20.93 -4.84 -16.45
C LEU A 118 -22.35 -5.17 -15.96
N THR A 119 -22.64 -6.46 -15.80
CA THR A 119 -23.89 -6.90 -15.17
C THR A 119 -23.89 -6.57 -13.67
N PRO A 120 -25.06 -6.41 -13.03
CA PRO A 120 -25.13 -6.20 -11.58
C PRO A 120 -24.37 -7.27 -10.78
N THR A 121 -24.49 -8.54 -11.19
CA THR A 121 -23.78 -9.66 -10.55
C THR A 121 -22.26 -9.53 -10.65
N LEU A 122 -21.73 -9.12 -11.80
CA LEU A 122 -20.28 -8.94 -11.95
C LEU A 122 -19.77 -7.73 -11.16
N ARG A 123 -20.57 -6.66 -11.05
CA ARG A 123 -20.25 -5.50 -10.18
C ARG A 123 -20.18 -5.92 -8.72
N GLU A 124 -21.16 -6.69 -8.25
CA GLU A 124 -21.17 -7.24 -6.88
C GLU A 124 -19.99 -8.17 -6.62
N ALA A 125 -19.65 -9.04 -7.58
CA ALA A 125 -18.50 -9.94 -7.46
C ALA A 125 -17.17 -9.18 -7.34
N ARG A 126 -16.94 -8.16 -8.18
CA ARG A 126 -15.72 -7.33 -8.12
C ARG A 126 -15.67 -6.43 -6.89
N PHE A 127 -16.82 -5.97 -6.40
CA PHE A 127 -16.89 -5.30 -5.11
C PHE A 127 -16.49 -6.25 -3.97
N ALA A 128 -17.01 -7.48 -3.97
CA ALA A 128 -16.60 -8.49 -2.99
C ALA A 128 -15.11 -8.82 -3.07
N ASP A 129 -14.55 -8.91 -4.28
CA ASP A 129 -13.11 -9.12 -4.48
C ASP A 129 -12.28 -7.92 -3.97
N HIS A 130 -12.73 -6.68 -4.21
CA HIS A 130 -12.11 -5.48 -3.64
C HIS A 130 -12.12 -5.48 -2.10
N CYS A 131 -13.25 -5.83 -1.48
CA CYS A 131 -13.33 -6.01 -0.03
C CYS A 131 -12.41 -7.14 0.46
N HIS A 132 -12.28 -8.23 -0.30
CA HIS A 132 -11.39 -9.34 0.04
C HIS A 132 -9.91 -8.93 0.01
N VAL A 133 -9.51 -8.09 -0.96
CA VAL A 133 -8.17 -7.47 -0.96
C VAL A 133 -7.93 -6.70 0.34
N ASN A 134 -8.88 -5.87 0.78
CA ASN A 134 -8.75 -5.15 2.06
C ASN A 134 -8.63 -6.11 3.25
N ALA A 135 -9.38 -7.21 3.24
CA ALA A 135 -9.31 -8.22 4.28
C ALA A 135 -7.95 -8.95 4.33
N ILE A 136 -7.36 -9.23 3.17
CA ILE A 136 -6.00 -9.80 3.06
C ILE A 136 -4.98 -8.79 3.63
N ILE A 137 -5.05 -7.53 3.20
CA ILE A 137 -4.17 -6.46 3.71
C ILE A 137 -4.29 -6.36 5.22
N GLY A 138 -5.51 -6.35 5.76
CA GLY A 138 -5.77 -6.27 7.20
C GLY A 138 -5.13 -7.41 8.01
N ARG A 139 -5.16 -8.65 7.50
CA ARG A 139 -4.49 -9.80 8.14
C ARG A 139 -2.97 -9.84 7.92
N THR A 140 -2.48 -9.08 6.94
CA THR A 140 -1.04 -8.98 6.63
C THR A 140 -0.34 -7.95 7.52
N ILE A 141 -1.09 -7.12 8.25
CA ILE A 141 -0.54 -6.08 9.16
C ILE A 141 0.40 -6.71 10.19
N ASP A 142 0.00 -7.82 10.83
CA ASP A 142 0.83 -8.53 11.82
C ASP A 142 2.16 -9.00 11.19
N THR A 143 2.10 -9.52 9.95
CA THR A 143 3.30 -9.94 9.20
C THR A 143 4.18 -8.76 8.81
N VAL A 144 3.61 -7.60 8.48
CA VAL A 144 4.36 -6.38 8.18
C VAL A 144 5.04 -5.83 9.43
N GLN A 145 4.38 -5.89 10.59
CA GLN A 145 5.00 -5.51 11.87
C GLN A 145 6.23 -6.38 12.16
N ASP A 146 6.06 -7.70 12.12
CA ASP A 146 7.12 -8.67 12.44
C ASP A 146 8.28 -8.66 11.42
N ASP A 147 8.00 -8.60 10.11
CA ASP A 147 9.04 -8.79 9.08
C ASP A 147 9.65 -7.47 8.54
N VAL A 148 8.92 -6.36 8.65
CA VAL A 148 9.34 -5.06 8.10
C VAL A 148 9.68 -4.08 9.23
N ILE A 149 8.74 -3.80 10.13
CA ILE A 149 8.95 -2.74 11.15
C ILE A 149 10.11 -3.09 12.08
N ASP A 150 10.15 -4.33 12.57
CA ASP A 150 11.22 -4.80 13.45
C ASP A 150 12.62 -4.73 12.82
N ARG A 151 12.71 -4.91 11.50
CA ARG A 151 13.97 -4.82 10.75
C ARG A 151 14.48 -3.38 10.61
N TYR A 152 13.59 -2.41 10.44
CA TYR A 152 13.97 -1.00 10.25
C TYR A 152 13.99 -0.19 11.55
N SER A 153 13.38 -0.67 12.62
CA SER A 153 13.39 0.01 13.91
C SER A 153 13.35 -0.94 15.11
N PRO A 154 14.51 -1.52 15.49
CA PRO A 154 14.62 -2.36 16.69
C PRO A 154 14.20 -1.65 17.98
N LEU A 155 14.26 -0.31 18.00
CA LEU A 155 13.83 0.52 19.13
C LEU A 155 12.30 0.68 19.23
N MET A 156 11.57 0.51 18.11
CA MET A 156 10.10 0.55 18.08
C MET A 156 9.46 -0.68 18.72
N VAL A 157 10.15 -1.83 18.80
CA VAL A 157 9.70 -3.02 19.56
C VAL A 157 9.25 -2.67 20.98
N LEU A 158 9.88 -1.66 21.59
CA LEU A 158 9.55 -1.20 22.95
C LEU A 158 8.33 -0.27 22.99
N VAL A 159 8.12 0.51 21.93
CA VAL A 159 6.98 1.43 21.77
C VAL A 159 5.72 0.66 21.37
N ASP A 160 5.86 -0.35 20.50
CA ASP A 160 4.82 -1.28 20.06
C ASP A 160 4.28 -2.11 21.24
N LYS A 161 5.15 -2.59 22.14
CA LYS A 161 4.72 -3.24 23.39
C LYS A 161 3.92 -2.35 24.34
N LEU A 162 3.99 -1.02 24.17
CA LEU A 162 3.29 -0.03 24.99
C LEU A 162 2.02 0.51 24.32
N LEU A 163 1.95 0.51 22.98
CA LEU A 163 0.86 1.09 22.21
C LEU A 163 0.01 0.05 21.45
N GLY A 164 0.51 -1.18 21.25
CA GLY A 164 0.01 -2.24 20.34
C GLY A 164 -1.49 -2.33 20.08
N PRO A 165 -2.37 -2.24 21.10
CA PRO A 165 -3.81 -2.29 20.86
C PRO A 165 -4.40 -1.03 20.20
N LEU A 166 -3.69 0.09 20.14
CA LEU A 166 -4.19 1.39 19.66
C LEU A 166 -3.76 1.69 18.23
N ASP A 167 -2.53 1.37 17.87
CA ASP A 167 -1.99 1.39 16.51
C ASP A 167 -2.66 0.31 15.66
N GLU A 168 -2.88 -0.91 16.18
CA GLU A 168 -3.72 -1.92 15.51
C GLU A 168 -5.16 -1.42 15.32
N LEU A 169 -5.73 -0.73 16.30
CA LEU A 169 -7.09 -0.18 16.20
C LEU A 169 -7.18 1.00 15.23
N ILE A 170 -6.14 1.84 15.15
CA ILE A 170 -6.09 2.98 14.24
C ILE A 170 -5.77 2.51 12.83
N ALA A 171 -4.83 1.59 12.62
CA ALA A 171 -4.54 1.00 11.33
C ALA A 171 -5.74 0.17 10.84
N SER A 172 -6.35 -0.67 11.69
CA SER A 172 -7.54 -1.44 11.32
C SER A 172 -8.75 -0.55 11.05
N ARG A 173 -9.00 0.51 11.84
CA ARG A 173 -10.09 1.46 11.52
C ARG A 173 -9.78 2.31 10.30
N LEU A 174 -8.55 2.78 10.11
CA LEU A 174 -8.18 3.52 8.90
C LEU A 174 -8.17 2.62 7.66
N ILE A 175 -7.91 1.32 7.78
CA ILE A 175 -7.94 0.40 6.63
C ILE A 175 -9.37 -0.12 6.37
N ALA A 176 -10.14 -0.41 7.41
CA ALA A 176 -11.52 -0.89 7.32
C ALA A 176 -12.52 0.22 6.98
N ASP A 177 -12.36 1.44 7.50
CA ASP A 177 -13.30 2.55 7.28
C ASP A 177 -12.97 3.38 6.01
N TRP A 178 -11.90 3.09 5.28
CA TRP A 178 -11.49 3.94 4.13
C TRP A 178 -12.18 3.62 2.81
N ARG A 179 -13.11 2.65 2.74
CA ARG A 179 -13.63 2.27 1.42
C ARG A 179 -14.91 1.43 1.30
N ASP A 180 -15.72 1.28 2.34
CA ASP A 180 -17.12 0.87 2.15
C ASP A 180 -17.97 2.03 1.63
#